data_AF-A0A4U9ITI6-F1
#
_entry.id   AF-A0A4U9ITI6-F1
#
_cell.length_a   1.000
_cell.length_b   1.000
_cell.length_c   1.000
_cell.angle_alpha   90.00
_cell.angle_beta   90.00
_cell.angle_gamma   90.00
#
_symmetry.space_group_name_H-M   'P 1'
#
loop_
_entity.id
_entity.type
_entity.pdbx_description
1 polymer ?
#
loop_
_entity_poly.entity_id
_entity_poly.type
_entity_poly.pdbx_seq_one_letter_code
_entity_poly.pdbx_strand_id
1 'polypeptide(L)'
;MALRGKIAAALDELGYIPNRAPDILSNATSRAVGVLLPSLTNQVFAEVLRGIESVTDAFGYQTMLAHYGTNRNWKKNVWSPCFPGTLTA
;
A
#
# COMPACT_ATOMS: atom_id res chain seq x y z
N MET A 1 -2.73 -17.12 28.32
CA MET A 1 -1.89 -17.65 27.21
C MET A 1 -2.53 -18.82 26.46
N ALA A 2 -3.40 -19.66 27.06
CA ALA A 2 -3.95 -20.86 26.39
C ALA A 2 -4.94 -20.60 25.23
N LEU A 3 -5.71 -19.50 25.25
CA LEU A 3 -6.75 -19.23 24.23
C LEU A 3 -6.16 -18.86 22.86
N ARG A 4 -5.08 -18.06 22.84
CA ARG A 4 -4.39 -17.68 21.59
C ARG A 4 -3.85 -18.91 20.85
N GLY A 5 -3.32 -19.90 21.57
CA GLY A 5 -2.82 -21.15 20.96
C GLY A 5 -3.93 -21.99 20.33
N LYS A 6 -5.09 -22.09 20.99
CA LYS A 6 -6.27 -22.78 20.42
C LYS A 6 -6.81 -22.08 19.18
N ILE A 7 -6.83 -20.76 19.18
CA ILE A 7 -7.22 -19.96 18.03
C ILE A 7 -6.23 -20.17 16.87
N ALA A 8 -4.92 -20.13 17.14
CA ALA A 8 -3.91 -20.36 16.10
C ALA A 8 -4.01 -21.76 15.46
N ALA A 9 -4.24 -22.80 16.25
CA ALA A 9 -4.43 -24.16 15.73
C ALA A 9 -5.68 -24.28 14.84
N ALA A 10 -6.80 -23.67 15.25
CA ALA A 10 -8.02 -23.65 14.43
C ALA A 10 -7.85 -22.82 13.15
N LEU A 11 -7.08 -21.72 13.19
CA LEU A 11 -6.77 -20.91 12.01
C LEU A 11 -5.96 -21.69 10.98
N ASP A 12 -5.00 -22.49 11.44
CA ASP A 12 -4.16 -23.34 10.59
C ASP A 12 -4.97 -24.48 9.95
N GLU A 13 -5.81 -25.15 10.74
CA GLU A 13 -6.68 -26.24 10.26
C GLU A 13 -7.69 -25.77 9.20
N LEU A 14 -8.23 -24.56 9.35
CA LEU A 14 -9.15 -23.95 8.39
C LEU A 14 -8.47 -23.27 7.19
N GLY A 15 -7.14 -23.14 7.20
CA GLY A 15 -6.41 -22.39 6.17
C GLY A 15 -6.82 -20.90 6.12
N TYR A 16 -7.18 -20.32 7.27
CA TYR A 16 -7.69 -18.96 7.33
C TYR A 16 -6.59 -17.93 7.05
N ILE A 17 -6.73 -17.17 5.97
CA ILE A 17 -5.87 -16.04 5.66
C ILE A 17 -6.50 -14.76 6.26
N PRO A 18 -5.87 -14.12 7.25
CA PRO A 18 -6.44 -12.94 7.89
C PRO A 18 -6.59 -11.79 6.90
N ASN A 19 -7.83 -11.30 6.75
CA ASN A 19 -8.14 -10.15 5.92
C ASN A 19 -7.86 -8.84 6.68
N ARG A 20 -6.96 -8.01 6.14
CA ARG A 20 -6.60 -6.70 6.73
C ARG A 20 -7.57 -5.57 6.36
N ALA A 21 -8.50 -5.79 5.41
CA ALA A 21 -9.42 -4.76 4.94
C ALA A 21 -10.28 -4.10 6.06
N PRO A 22 -10.83 -4.85 7.06
CA PRO A 22 -11.59 -4.25 8.13
C PRO A 22 -10.74 -3.31 9.01
N ASP A 23 -9.48 -3.66 9.24
CA ASP A 23 -8.56 -2.88 10.09
C ASP A 23 -8.22 -1.51 9.44
N ILE A 24 -8.08 -1.51 8.11
CA ILE A 24 -7.86 -0.30 7.30
C ILE A 24 -9.10 0.59 7.29
N LEU A 25 -10.29 -0.01 7.18
CA LEU A 25 -11.55 0.72 7.11
C LEU A 25 -12.01 1.26 8.48
N SER A 26 -11.81 0.49 9.54
CA SER A 26 -12.18 0.86 10.91
C SER A 26 -11.25 1.92 11.52
N ASN A 27 -9.96 1.90 11.21
CA ASN A 27 -9.01 2.90 11.73
C ASN A 27 -8.86 4.14 10.84
N ALA A 28 -9.52 4.18 9.67
CA ALA A 28 -9.39 5.23 8.65
C ALA A 28 -7.93 5.59 8.26
N THR A 29 -6.98 4.72 8.63
CA THR A 29 -5.54 4.91 8.47
C THR A 29 -5.03 3.73 7.67
N SER A 30 -4.93 3.95 6.36
CA SER A 30 -4.26 3.00 5.50
C SER A 30 -2.76 3.05 5.82
N ARG A 31 -2.15 1.92 6.18
CA ARG A 31 -0.68 1.78 6.22
C ARG A 31 -0.15 1.62 4.80
N ALA A 32 -0.53 2.51 3.87
CA ALA A 32 -0.10 2.47 2.49
C ALA A 32 0.64 3.75 2.12
N VAL A 33 1.75 3.60 1.39
CA VAL A 33 2.57 4.70 0.88
C VAL A 33 2.51 4.67 -0.65
N GLY A 34 1.91 5.70 -1.25
CA GLY A 34 1.83 5.84 -2.70
C GLY A 34 3.08 6.50 -3.29
N VAL A 35 3.77 5.83 -4.21
CA VAL A 35 4.91 6.35 -4.95
C VAL A 35 4.51 6.58 -6.41
N LEU A 36 4.58 7.83 -6.84
CA LEU A 36 4.24 8.22 -8.20
C LEU A 36 5.49 8.57 -9.00
N LEU A 37 5.71 7.84 -10.09
CA LEU A 37 6.88 8.01 -10.96
C LEU A 37 6.48 8.43 -12.39
N PRO A 38 7.27 9.28 -13.06
CA PRO A 38 6.99 9.68 -14.44
C PRO A 38 7.26 8.58 -15.46
N SER A 39 8.16 7.63 -15.16
CA SER A 39 8.43 6.48 -16.01
C SER A 39 9.16 5.40 -15.22
N LEU A 40 8.78 4.13 -15.42
CA LEU A 40 9.46 2.97 -14.86
C LEU A 40 10.63 2.49 -15.75
N THR A 41 10.84 3.12 -16.90
CA THR A 41 11.82 2.66 -17.90
C THR A 41 13.25 3.09 -17.59
N ASN A 42 13.46 4.02 -16.66
CA ASN A 42 14.80 4.46 -16.27
C ASN A 42 15.29 3.66 -15.05
N GLN A 43 16.46 3.03 -15.20
CA GLN A 43 17.10 2.19 -14.19
C GLN A 43 17.34 2.91 -12.85
N VAL A 44 17.50 4.24 -12.87
CA VAL A 44 17.66 5.06 -11.65
C VAL A 44 16.42 4.97 -10.73
N PHE A 45 15.21 4.87 -11.29
CA PHE A 45 13.99 4.81 -10.47
C PHE A 45 13.80 3.45 -9.78
N ALA A 46 14.35 2.38 -10.34
CA ALA A 46 14.29 1.05 -9.72
C ALA A 46 15.08 1.01 -8.40
N GLU A 47 16.24 1.70 -8.34
CA GLU A 47 17.03 1.78 -7.10
C GLU A 47 16.35 2.64 -6.04
N VAL A 48 15.77 3.78 -6.45
CA VAL A 48 15.00 4.64 -5.54
C VAL A 48 13.79 3.88 -4.98
N LEU A 49 13.09 3.14 -5.84
CA LEU A 49 11.94 2.35 -5.41
C LEU A 49 12.31 1.28 -4.39
N ARG A 50 13.38 0.53 -4.67
CA ARG A 50 13.93 -0.46 -3.73
C ARG A 50 14.31 0.18 -2.39
N GLY A 51 14.89 1.38 -2.42
CA GLY A 51 15.21 2.13 -1.21
C GLY A 51 13.97 2.51 -0.40
N ILE A 52 12.92 2.98 -1.08
CA ILE A 52 11.64 3.31 -0.44
C ILE A 52 11.01 2.04 0.15
N GLU A 53 10.91 0.96 -0.64
CA GLU A 53 10.33 -0.31 -0.22
C GLU A 53 11.06 -0.90 0.99
N SER A 54 12.41 -0.87 1.00
CA SER A 54 13.20 -1.34 2.14
C SER A 54 12.91 -0.60 3.44
N VAL A 55 12.56 0.68 3.38
CA VAL A 55 12.24 1.48 4.56
C VAL A 55 10.78 1.26 4.94
N THR A 56 9.85 1.36 3.99
CA THR A 56 8.41 1.24 4.25
C THR A 56 8.03 -0.15 4.77
N ASP A 57 8.64 -1.21 4.23
CA ASP A 57 8.43 -2.59 4.68
C ASP A 57 8.88 -2.78 6.14
N ALA A 58 10.02 -2.19 6.52
CA ALA A 58 10.51 -2.23 7.90
C ALA A 58 9.54 -1.58 8.90
N PHE A 59 8.72 -0.63 8.45
CA PHE A 59 7.68 0.02 9.27
C PHE A 59 6.28 -0.59 9.07
N GLY A 60 6.15 -1.67 8.29
CA GLY A 60 4.90 -2.37 8.03
C GLY A 60 3.92 -1.57 7.16
N TYR A 61 4.44 -0.70 6.30
CA TYR A 61 3.67 0.01 5.28
C TYR A 61 3.70 -0.74 3.95
N GLN A 62 2.55 -0.80 3.28
CA GLN A 62 2.41 -1.32 1.93
C GLN A 62 2.74 -0.23 0.91
N THR A 63 3.78 -0.43 0.10
CA THR A 63 4.13 0.51 -0.97
C THR A 63 3.22 0.27 -2.19
N MET A 64 2.57 1.32 -2.70
CA MET A 64 1.77 1.28 -3.91
C MET A 64 2.45 2.10 -5.01
N LEU A 65 2.68 1.49 -6.16
CA LEU A 65 3.29 2.15 -7.30
C LEU A 65 2.26 2.60 -8.32
N ALA A 66 2.41 3.83 -8.79
CA ALA A 66 1.74 4.31 -9.99
C ALA A 66 2.76 5.01 -10.90
N HIS A 67 2.64 4.81 -12.21
CA HIS A 67 3.38 5.59 -13.18
C HIS A 67 2.43 6.45 -14.01
N TYR A 68 2.79 7.69 -14.26
CA TYR A 68 2.06 8.55 -15.20
C TYR A 68 2.97 8.80 -16.39
N GLY A 69 2.56 8.36 -17.58
CA GLY A 69 3.25 8.78 -18.81
C GLY A 69 3.19 10.31 -18.97
N THR A 70 3.80 10.83 -20.04
CA THR A 70 3.90 12.27 -20.40
C THR A 70 2.56 13.01 -20.64
N ASN A 71 1.45 12.44 -20.15
CA ASN A 71 0.15 13.06 -20.02
C ASN A 71 0.18 14.13 -18.90
N ARG A 72 -0.01 15.40 -19.29
CA ARG A 72 -0.03 16.58 -18.40
C ARG A 72 -1.14 16.55 -17.32
N ASN A 73 -2.08 15.61 -17.39
CA ASN A 73 -3.29 15.51 -16.57
C ASN A 73 -3.26 14.37 -15.54
N TRP A 74 -2.08 13.90 -15.12
CA TRP A 74 -1.92 12.82 -14.13
C TRP A 74 -2.66 13.08 -12.81
N LYS A 75 -2.79 14.35 -12.39
CA LYS A 75 -3.55 14.74 -11.19
C LYS A 75 -5.00 14.24 -11.25
N LYS A 76 -5.61 14.23 -12.44
CA LYS A 76 -7.00 13.75 -12.60
C LYS A 76 -7.08 12.23 -12.74
N ASN A 77 -6.14 11.63 -13.46
CA ASN A 77 -6.23 10.22 -13.84
C ASN A 77 -5.65 9.26 -12.80
N VAL A 78 -4.70 9.72 -11.98
CA VAL A 78 -3.98 8.88 -11.01
C VAL A 78 -4.26 9.32 -9.58
N TRP A 79 -4.19 10.62 -9.28
CA TRP A 79 -4.34 11.11 -7.91
C TRP A 79 -5.80 11.12 -7.44
N SER A 80 -6.72 11.66 -8.25
CA SER A 80 -8.14 11.81 -7.86
C SER A 80 -8.86 10.49 -7.53
N PRO A 81 -8.65 9.36 -8.26
CA PRO A 81 -9.28 8.09 -7.91
C PRO A 81 -8.71 7.47 -6.63
N CYS A 82 -7.41 7.66 -6.37
CA CYS A 82 -6.75 7.13 -5.19
C CYS A 82 -7.08 7.93 -3.92
N PHE A 83 -7.33 9.24 -4.06
CA PHE A 83 -7.61 10.14 -2.93
C PHE A 83 -8.73 11.14 -3.25
N PRO A 84 -9.99 10.67 -3.32
CA PRO A 84 -11.13 11.49 -3.76
C PRO A 84 -11.48 12.68 -2.82
N GLY A 85 -10.84 12.80 -1.65
CA GLY A 85 -11.14 13.83 -0.64
C GLY A 85 -10.09 14.93 -0.45
N THR A 86 -8.93 14.87 -1.11
CA THR A 86 -7.78 15.79 -0.86
C THR A 86 -7.66 16.97 -1.84
N LEU A 87 -8.65 17.19 -2.71
CA LEU A 87 -8.62 18.21 -3.76
C LEU A 87 -9.15 19.60 -3.32
N THR A 88 -9.42 19.81 -2.04
CA THR A 88 -9.99 21.04 -1.48
C THR A 88 -8.97 21.97 -0.79
N ALA A 89 -7.71 21.96 -1.20
CA ALA A 89 -6.70 22.92 -0.73
C ALA A 89 -6.13 23.75 -1.88
#